data_AF-A0A7V9HT78-F1
#
_entry.id   AF-A0A7V9HT78-F1
#
_cell.length_a   1.000
_cell.length_b   1.000
_cell.length_c   1.000
_cell.angle_alpha   90.00
_cell.angle_beta   90.00
_cell.angle_gamma   90.00
#
_symmetry.space_group_name_H-M   'P 1'
#
loop_
_entity.id
_entity.type
_entity.pdbx_description
1 polymer ?
#
loop_
_entity_poly.entity_id
_entity_poly.type
_entity_poly.pdbx_seq_one_letter_code
_entity_poly.pdbx_strand_id
1 'polypeptide(L)'
;MPDGELKTELDATVDVYTDAIITWSDADIQGYWWSTASWPGKTLIPKYSLPSIYDAELHQYRTHADGGTRAIIWSYAAAHIEAASKLLK
;
A
#
# COMPACT_ATOMS: atom_id res chain seq x y z
N MET A 1 -6.88 -20.64 19.41
CA MET A 1 -8.01 -20.88 18.50
C MET A 1 -7.59 -20.27 17.17
N PRO A 2 -7.29 -21.10 16.15
CA PRO A 2 -6.77 -20.63 14.85
C PRO A 2 -7.66 -19.60 14.16
N ASP A 3 -8.96 -19.60 14.48
CA ASP A 3 -9.97 -18.69 13.94
C ASP A 3 -9.63 -17.20 14.15
N GLY A 4 -9.00 -16.86 15.28
CA GLY A 4 -8.60 -15.47 15.56
C GLY A 4 -7.46 -14.99 14.65
N GLU A 5 -6.49 -15.87 14.40
CA GLU A 5 -5.35 -15.59 13.51
C GLU A 5 -5.79 -15.59 12.05
N LEU A 6 -6.64 -16.54 11.65
CA LEU A 6 -7.20 -16.60 10.31
C LEU A 6 -7.99 -15.34 9.98
N LYS A 7 -8.86 -14.89 10.89
CA LYS A 7 -9.61 -13.65 10.71
C LYS A 7 -8.66 -12.45 10.56
N THR A 8 -7.61 -12.39 11.38
CA THR A 8 -6.62 -11.30 11.34
C THR A 8 -5.95 -11.20 9.98
N GLU A 9 -5.51 -12.33 9.41
CA GLU A 9 -4.86 -12.36 8.09
C GLU A 9 -5.82 -11.99 6.95
N LEU A 10 -7.08 -12.44 7.02
CA LEU A 10 -8.10 -12.07 6.03
C LEU A 10 -8.50 -10.59 6.11
N ASP A 11 -8.64 -10.04 7.32
CA ASP A 11 -8.91 -8.61 7.51
C ASP A 11 -7.74 -7.76 6.97
N ALA A 12 -6.49 -8.17 7.28
CA ALA A 12 -5.29 -7.49 6.78
C ALA A 12 -5.20 -7.55 5.24
N THR A 13 -5.59 -8.67 4.64
CA THR A 13 -5.69 -8.82 3.20
C THR A 13 -6.67 -7.80 2.59
N VAL A 14 -7.89 -7.68 3.15
CA VAL A 14 -8.92 -6.72 2.69
C VAL A 14 -8.45 -5.27 2.84
N ASP A 15 -7.75 -4.97 3.92
CA ASP A 15 -7.16 -3.65 4.16
C ASP A 15 -6.13 -3.29 3.06
N VAL A 16 -5.26 -4.23 2.68
CA VAL A 16 -4.31 -4.01 1.56
C VAL A 16 -5.04 -3.85 0.23
N TYR A 17 -6.11 -4.60 -0.04
CA TYR A 17 -6.92 -4.39 -1.25
C TYR A 17 -7.51 -2.98 -1.31
N THR A 18 -7.97 -2.45 -0.17
CA THR A 18 -8.52 -1.09 -0.06
C THR A 18 -7.44 -0.05 -0.37
N ASP A 19 -6.24 -0.22 0.20
CA ASP A 19 -5.10 0.65 -0.08
C ASP A 19 -4.65 0.58 -1.53
N ALA A 20 -4.66 -0.61 -2.14
CA ALA A 20 -4.36 -0.78 -3.54
C ALA A 20 -5.36 0.01 -4.41
N ILE A 21 -6.66 -0.02 -4.11
CA ILE A 21 -7.67 0.77 -4.85
C ILE A 21 -7.36 2.26 -4.83
N ILE A 22 -6.98 2.81 -3.66
CA ILE A 22 -6.59 4.21 -3.51
C ILE A 22 -5.47 4.58 -4.50
N THR A 23 -4.52 3.66 -4.71
CA THR A 23 -3.40 3.89 -5.63
C THR A 23 -3.79 3.98 -7.11
N TRP A 24 -4.91 3.35 -7.50
CA TRP A 24 -5.43 3.44 -8.85
C TRP A 24 -6.32 4.67 -9.03
N SER A 25 -7.12 5.04 -8.03
CA SER A 25 -8.04 6.17 -8.12
C SER A 25 -7.36 7.55 -8.07
N ASP A 26 -6.28 7.69 -7.31
CA ASP A 26 -5.62 9.00 -7.10
C ASP A 26 -4.51 9.29 -8.13
N ALA A 27 -3.92 8.24 -8.71
CA ALA A 27 -2.88 8.40 -9.74
C ALA A 27 -3.37 9.20 -10.97
N ASP A 28 -4.66 9.14 -11.28
CA ASP A 28 -5.29 9.88 -12.37
C ASP A 28 -5.50 11.38 -12.07
N ILE A 29 -5.41 11.81 -10.81
CA ILE A 29 -5.76 13.19 -10.39
C ILE A 29 -4.52 14.03 -10.07
N GLN A 30 -3.48 13.46 -9.43
CA GLN A 30 -2.30 14.18 -8.93
C GLN A 30 -1.06 14.08 -9.83
N GLY A 31 -1.18 13.53 -11.03
CA GLY A 31 -0.07 13.47 -11.99
C GLY A 31 1.03 12.48 -11.60
N TYR A 32 0.65 11.27 -11.19
CA TYR A 32 1.55 10.13 -10.90
C TYR A 32 2.44 10.23 -9.66
N TRP A 33 2.28 11.23 -8.78
CA TRP A 33 3.16 11.38 -7.62
C TRP A 33 2.41 11.75 -6.35
N TRP A 34 2.66 11.03 -5.26
CA TRP A 34 2.16 11.39 -3.94
C TRP A 34 3.24 12.08 -3.12
N SER A 35 2.92 13.23 -2.55
CA SER A 35 3.76 13.85 -1.52
C SER A 35 3.60 13.16 -0.18
N THR A 36 4.66 13.10 0.61
CA THR A 36 4.63 12.62 2.00
C THR A 36 3.71 13.44 2.91
N ALA A 37 3.36 14.67 2.53
CA ALA A 37 2.44 15.53 3.28
C ALA A 37 0.96 15.39 2.83
N SER A 38 0.72 14.88 1.62
CA SER A 38 -0.63 14.75 1.05
C SER A 38 -1.24 13.38 1.34
N TRP A 39 -2.58 13.30 1.43
CA TRP A 39 -3.23 12.00 1.22
C TRP A 39 -3.14 11.66 -0.28
N PRO A 40 -2.76 10.42 -0.65
CA PRO A 40 -2.60 9.23 0.18
C PRO A 40 -1.16 9.00 0.70
N GLY A 41 -0.17 9.76 0.22
CA GLY A 41 1.25 9.59 0.54
C GLY A 41 1.56 9.60 2.05
N LYS A 42 0.92 10.47 2.83
CA LYS A 42 1.07 10.53 4.29
C LYS A 42 0.72 9.23 5.02
N THR A 43 -0.10 8.37 4.40
CA THR A 43 -0.56 7.10 4.96
C THR A 43 0.17 5.92 4.32
N LEU A 44 0.19 5.85 2.99
CA LEU A 44 0.70 4.68 2.27
C LEU A 44 2.23 4.61 2.23
N ILE A 45 2.92 5.75 2.12
CA ILE A 45 4.40 5.77 2.07
C ILE A 45 5.00 5.15 3.34
N PRO A 46 4.63 5.57 4.57
CA PRO A 46 5.16 4.92 5.76
C PRO A 46 4.64 3.49 5.94
N LYS A 47 3.36 3.20 5.64
CA LYS A 47 2.76 1.87 5.83
C LYS A 47 3.49 0.77 5.04
N TYR A 48 3.89 1.08 3.81
CA TYR A 48 4.53 0.12 2.91
C TYR A 48 6.02 0.41 2.68
N SER A 49 6.60 1.34 3.44
CA SER A 49 8.00 1.79 3.28
C SER A 49 8.34 2.15 1.82
N LEU A 50 7.43 2.89 1.16
CA LEU A 50 7.56 3.16 -0.27
C LEU A 50 8.76 4.08 -0.56
N PRO A 51 9.52 3.80 -1.62
CA PRO A 51 10.68 4.61 -1.99
C PRO A 51 10.24 6.02 -2.40
N SER A 52 10.79 7.02 -1.70
CA SER A 52 10.53 8.43 -1.95
C SER A 52 11.77 9.16 -2.43
N ILE A 53 11.60 10.12 -3.34
CA ILE A 53 12.66 10.99 -3.87
C ILE A 53 12.36 12.41 -3.41
N TYR A 54 13.39 13.17 -3.03
CA TYR A 54 13.26 14.58 -2.70
C TYR A 54 13.11 15.40 -3.99
N ASP A 55 11.97 16.06 -4.14
CA ASP A 55 11.67 17.02 -5.19
C ASP A 55 12.17 18.40 -4.74
N ALA A 56 13.26 18.87 -5.35
CA ALA A 56 13.91 20.12 -4.97
C ALA A 56 13.12 21.37 -5.38
N GLU A 57 12.30 21.28 -6.43
CA GLU A 57 11.47 22.40 -6.87
C GLU A 57 10.34 22.63 -5.87
N LEU A 58 9.68 21.55 -5.46
CA LEU A 58 8.55 21.58 -4.53
C LEU A 58 8.98 21.48 -3.06
N HIS A 59 10.28 21.33 -2.79
CA HIS A 59 10.87 21.18 -1.46
C HIS A 59 10.21 20.07 -0.60
N GLN A 60 9.84 18.93 -1.20
CA GLN A 60 9.12 17.85 -0.53
C GLN A 60 9.54 16.47 -1.02
N TYR A 61 9.34 15.43 -0.19
CA TYR A 61 9.55 14.03 -0.59
C TYR A 61 8.30 13.50 -1.30
N ARG A 62 8.50 12.78 -2.41
CA ARG A 62 7.41 12.23 -3.22
C ARG A 62 7.70 10.80 -3.67
N THR A 63 6.65 10.00 -3.81
CA THR A 63 6.71 8.63 -4.35
C THR A 63 5.92 8.57 -5.66
N HIS A 64 6.45 7.88 -6.67
CA HIS A 64 5.71 7.60 -7.89
C HIS A 64 4.55 6.63 -7.63
N ALA A 65 3.35 6.97 -8.08
CA ALA A 65 2.15 6.15 -8.04
C ALA A 65 2.08 5.17 -9.22
N ASP A 66 3.21 4.58 -9.60
CA ASP A 66 3.37 3.78 -10.81
C ASP A 66 3.15 2.28 -10.56
N GLY A 67 3.41 1.46 -11.59
CA GLY A 67 3.32 0.01 -11.50
C GLY A 67 4.22 -0.62 -10.43
N GLY A 68 5.37 -0.02 -10.13
CA GLY A 68 6.30 -0.51 -9.11
C GLY A 68 5.76 -0.33 -7.70
N THR A 69 5.30 0.87 -7.38
CA THR A 69 4.64 1.16 -6.09
C THR A 69 3.39 0.31 -5.90
N ARG A 70 2.58 0.14 -6.95
CA ARG A 70 1.41 -0.74 -6.92
C ARG A 70 1.81 -2.18 -6.63
N ALA A 71 2.85 -2.69 -7.27
CA ALA A 71 3.34 -4.05 -7.04
C ALA A 71 3.81 -4.27 -5.60
N ILE A 72 4.45 -3.28 -4.97
CA ILE A 72 4.85 -3.35 -3.56
C ILE A 72 3.62 -3.53 -2.67
N ILE A 73 2.60 -2.69 -2.81
CA ILE A 73 1.37 -2.79 -2.01
C ILE A 73 0.69 -4.14 -2.24
N TRP A 74 0.58 -4.58 -3.49
CA TRP A 74 0.02 -5.88 -3.84
C TRP A 74 0.77 -7.07 -3.22
N SER A 75 2.09 -6.96 -3.05
CA SER A 75 2.88 -8.03 -2.42
C SER A 75 2.51 -8.28 -0.95
N TYR A 76 2.05 -7.25 -0.23
CA TYR A 76 1.57 -7.39 1.15
C TYR A 76 0.24 -8.18 1.21
N ALA A 77 -0.68 -7.95 0.28
CA ALA A 77 -1.92 -8.72 0.21
C ALA A 77 -1.62 -10.20 -0.05
N ALA A 78 -0.69 -10.48 -0.97
CA ALA A 78 -0.26 -11.84 -1.26
C ALA A 78 0.34 -12.54 -0.03
N ALA A 79 1.16 -11.84 0.77
CA ALA A 79 1.73 -12.38 1.98
C ALA A 79 0.67 -12.76 3.03
N HIS A 80 -0.33 -11.90 3.25
CA HIS A 80 -1.44 -12.18 4.18
C HIS A 80 -2.34 -13.32 3.69
N ILE A 81 -2.62 -13.40 2.38
CA ILE A 81 -3.34 -14.55 1.79
C ILE A 81 -2.57 -15.85 1.97
N GLU A 82 -1.24 -15.83 1.80
CA GLU A 82 -0.40 -17.01 2.00
C GLU A 82 -0.41 -17.45 3.47
N ALA A 83 -0.32 -16.50 4.41
CA ALA A 83 -0.43 -16.78 5.84
C ALA A 83 -1.80 -17.38 6.21
N ALA A 84 -2.91 -16.77 5.74
CA ALA A 84 -4.26 -17.31 5.92
C ALA A 84 -4.39 -18.73 5.36
N SER A 85 -3.82 -18.98 4.18
CA SER A 85 -3.86 -20.30 3.52
C SER A 85 -3.10 -21.37 4.31
N LYS A 86 -2.08 -21.00 5.10
CA LYS A 86 -1.35 -21.92 5.99
C LYS A 86 -2.16 -22.26 7.24
N LEU A 87 -2.95 -21.32 7.76
CA LEU A 87 -3.79 -21.52 8.95
C LEU A 87 -5.02 -22.41 8.67
N LEU A 88 -5.42 -22.55 7.41
CA LEU A 88 -6.50 -23.42 6.95
C LEU A 88 -6.09 -24.89 6.73
N LYS A 89 -4.79 -25.19 6.75
CA LYS A 89 -4.24 -26.54 6.51
C LYS A 89 -3.90 -27.23 7.81
#